data_AF-A0A950VPQ5-F1
#
_entry.id   AF-A0A950VPQ5-F1
#
_cell.length_a   1.000
_cell.length_b   1.000
_cell.length_c   1.000
_cell.angle_alpha   90.00
_cell.angle_beta   90.00
_cell.angle_gamma   90.00
#
_symmetry.space_group_name_H-M   'P 1'
#
loop_
_entity.id
_entity.type
_entity.pdbx_description
1 polymer ?
#
loop_
_entity_poly.entity_id
_entity_poly.type
_entity_poly.pdbx_seq_one_letter_code
_entity_poly.pdbx_strand_id
1 'polypeptide(L)'
;MDLVALNFPDQVAALTNHSVDAAMMTEPFATRSIQTGSGALIATGDQMAPGQQVVVIVYTDRFVTTQRDDGVRLMTAYLRGLRAYLAAFSTGDQRDRIIQILTTRTDIKDPQLWMSIYPTGANPDGTVNVQSIADSQTYFQGLGLVQNPADLNKVVDTSFTQAAVQALGPGPTPAPPKHSS
;
A
#
# COMPACT_ATOMS: atom_id res chain seq x y z
N MET A 1 -26.18 2.18 -11.01
CA MET A 1 -25.00 2.90 -10.50
C MET A 1 -24.31 3.50 -11.71
N ASP A 2 -24.10 4.82 -11.71
CA ASP A 2 -23.34 5.50 -12.75
C ASP A 2 -21.87 5.62 -12.30
N LEU A 3 -20.93 5.37 -13.19
CA LEU A 3 -19.49 5.32 -12.88
C LEU A 3 -18.74 6.30 -13.77
N VAL A 4 -18.07 7.26 -13.14
CA VAL A 4 -17.25 8.26 -13.83
C VAL A 4 -15.80 8.13 -13.37
N ALA A 5 -14.88 8.03 -14.33
CA ALA A 5 -13.45 7.99 -14.04
C ALA A 5 -12.92 9.42 -13.80
N LEU A 6 -12.44 9.67 -12.58
CA LEU A 6 -11.85 10.94 -12.15
C LEU A 6 -10.47 10.68 -11.50
N ASN A 7 -9.52 11.59 -11.71
CA ASN A 7 -8.27 11.56 -10.94
C ASN A 7 -8.56 11.92 -9.47
N PHE A 8 -7.65 11.57 -8.55
CA PHE A 8 -7.91 11.76 -7.12
C PHE A 8 -8.17 13.23 -6.70
N PRO A 9 -7.42 14.24 -7.17
CA PRO A 9 -7.77 15.65 -6.92
C PRO A 9 -9.19 16.02 -7.33
N ASP A 10 -9.62 15.60 -8.52
CA ASP A 10 -10.93 15.94 -9.07
C ASP A 10 -12.06 15.24 -8.31
N GLN A 11 -11.82 14.07 -7.74
CA GLN A 11 -12.78 13.40 -6.85
C GLN A 11 -13.10 14.24 -5.61
N VAL A 12 -12.12 14.95 -5.03
CA VAL A 12 -12.36 15.84 -3.88
C VAL A 12 -13.28 16.98 -4.29
N ALA A 13 -12.97 17.65 -5.41
CA ALA A 13 -13.80 18.74 -5.91
C ALA A 13 -15.21 18.29 -6.31
N ALA A 14 -15.34 17.09 -6.88
CA ALA A 14 -16.63 16.52 -7.25
C ALA A 14 -17.52 16.22 -6.02
N LEU A 15 -16.93 15.72 -4.92
CA LEU A 15 -17.65 15.57 -3.66
C LEU A 15 -18.08 16.93 -3.08
N THR A 16 -17.16 17.90 -3.02
CA THR A 16 -17.45 19.25 -2.50
C THR A 16 -18.61 19.93 -3.23
N ASN A 17 -18.70 19.75 -4.55
CA ASN A 17 -19.72 20.37 -5.39
C ASN A 17 -20.97 19.49 -5.59
N HIS A 18 -21.05 18.33 -4.92
CA HIS A 18 -22.14 17.36 -5.07
C HIS A 18 -22.33 16.83 -6.51
N SER A 19 -21.26 16.79 -7.30
CA SER A 19 -21.29 16.20 -8.64
C SER A 19 -21.21 14.67 -8.62
N VAL A 20 -20.79 14.08 -7.49
CA VAL A 20 -20.82 12.64 -7.23
C VAL A 20 -21.30 12.38 -5.80
N ASP A 21 -21.97 11.24 -5.58
CA ASP A 21 -22.48 10.84 -4.25
C ASP A 21 -21.42 10.14 -3.39
N ALA A 22 -20.44 9.49 -4.03
CA ALA A 22 -19.38 8.74 -3.38
C ALA A 22 -18.12 8.68 -4.26
N ALA A 23 -16.95 8.53 -3.64
CA ALA A 23 -15.68 8.40 -4.34
C ALA A 23 -14.78 7.35 -3.68
N MET A 24 -14.01 6.62 -4.48
CA MET A 24 -12.97 5.69 -4.01
C MET A 24 -11.61 6.40 -4.02
N MET A 25 -11.16 6.82 -2.85
CA MET A 25 -9.96 7.65 -2.69
C MET A 25 -8.80 6.90 -2.04
N THR A 26 -7.58 7.32 -2.38
CA THR A 26 -6.37 7.00 -1.62
C THR A 26 -5.95 8.19 -0.75
N GLU A 27 -5.03 7.97 0.17
CA GLU A 27 -4.38 9.07 0.87
C GLU A 27 -3.55 9.94 -0.10
N PRO A 28 -3.43 11.26 0.16
CA PRO A 28 -4.03 12.01 1.27
C PRO A 28 -5.45 12.53 1.00
N PHE A 29 -6.08 12.15 -0.11
CA PHE A 29 -7.33 12.74 -0.59
C PHE A 29 -8.53 12.36 0.28
N ALA A 30 -8.55 11.14 0.80
CA ALA A 30 -9.54 10.70 1.78
C ALA A 30 -9.50 11.57 3.05
N THR A 31 -8.32 11.73 3.66
CA THR A 31 -8.14 12.58 4.84
C THR A 31 -8.55 14.02 4.57
N ARG A 32 -8.14 14.59 3.44
CA ARG A 32 -8.52 15.97 3.07
C ARG A 32 -10.03 16.15 2.94
N SER A 33 -10.72 15.19 2.32
CA SER A 33 -12.17 15.26 2.12
C SER A 33 -12.94 15.27 3.45
N ILE A 34 -12.45 14.50 4.43
CA ILE A 34 -13.01 14.48 5.79
C ILE A 34 -12.73 15.82 6.50
N GLN A 35 -11.48 16.31 6.45
CA GLN A 35 -11.08 17.55 7.13
C GLN A 35 -11.80 18.79 6.60
N THR A 36 -12.09 18.85 5.29
CA THR A 36 -12.82 19.98 4.68
C THR A 36 -14.34 19.82 4.77
N GLY A 37 -14.85 18.73 5.35
CA GLY A 37 -16.28 18.44 5.40
C GLY A 37 -16.91 18.14 4.04
N SER A 38 -16.10 17.82 3.01
CA SER A 38 -16.59 17.48 1.67
C SER A 38 -17.14 16.05 1.59
N GLY A 39 -16.83 15.20 2.57
CA GLY A 39 -17.39 13.86 2.66
C GLY A 39 -17.14 13.22 4.03
N ALA A 40 -17.73 12.04 4.23
CA ALA A 40 -17.52 11.20 5.39
C ALA A 40 -17.03 9.81 4.96
N LEU A 41 -16.27 9.15 5.82
CA LEU A 41 -15.78 7.80 5.57
C LEU A 41 -16.95 6.80 5.65
N ILE A 42 -17.18 6.05 4.56
CA ILE A 42 -18.20 4.98 4.52
C ILE A 42 -17.58 3.64 4.95
N ALA A 43 -16.46 3.27 4.32
CA ALA A 43 -15.71 2.05 4.62
C ALA A 43 -14.26 2.21 4.14
N THR A 44 -13.33 1.52 4.79
CA THR A 44 -11.94 1.41 4.32
C THR A 44 -11.75 0.22 3.40
N GLY A 45 -10.69 0.23 2.58
CA GLY A 45 -10.39 -0.88 1.66
C GLY A 45 -10.22 -2.22 2.37
N ASP A 46 -9.62 -2.23 3.56
CA ASP A 46 -9.44 -3.43 4.37
C ASP A 46 -10.74 -3.95 5.01
N GLN A 47 -11.76 -3.11 5.19
CA GLN A 47 -13.10 -3.54 5.58
C GLN A 47 -13.85 -4.17 4.39
N MET A 48 -13.69 -3.58 3.21
CA MET A 48 -14.39 -4.03 1.99
C MET A 48 -13.76 -5.29 1.38
N ALA A 49 -12.43 -5.39 1.41
CA ALA A 49 -11.66 -6.50 0.85
C ALA A 49 -10.51 -6.90 1.80
N PRO A 50 -10.82 -7.59 2.90
CA PRO A 50 -9.81 -8.02 3.87
C PRO A 50 -8.69 -8.85 3.21
N GLY A 51 -7.44 -8.46 3.46
CA GLY A 51 -6.27 -9.18 2.95
C GLY A 51 -5.99 -8.96 1.46
N GLN A 52 -6.68 -8.02 0.79
CA GLN A 52 -6.42 -7.71 -0.61
C GLN A 52 -4.97 -7.24 -0.84
N GLN A 53 -4.27 -7.87 -1.78
CA GLN A 53 -2.94 -7.45 -2.19
C GLN A 53 -3.04 -6.27 -3.15
N VAL A 54 -2.69 -5.06 -2.69
CA VAL A 54 -2.79 -3.84 -3.50
C VAL A 54 -1.51 -3.55 -4.29
N VAL A 55 -0.33 -3.77 -3.67
CA VAL A 55 0.98 -3.45 -4.27
C VAL A 55 1.96 -4.59 -4.03
N VAL A 56 2.83 -4.86 -5.00
CA VAL A 56 3.97 -5.78 -4.87
C VAL A 56 5.25 -5.10 -5.33
N ILE A 57 6.39 -5.53 -4.80
CA ILE A 57 7.71 -5.16 -5.36
C ILE A 57 8.01 -6.11 -6.52
N VAL A 58 8.30 -5.54 -7.68
CA VAL A 58 8.65 -6.30 -8.89
C VAL A 58 10.14 -6.13 -9.16
N TYR A 59 10.84 -7.25 -9.35
CA TYR A 59 12.22 -7.26 -9.79
C TYR A 59 12.34 -7.61 -11.27
N THR A 60 13.35 -7.01 -11.90
CA THR A 60 13.83 -7.50 -13.18
C THR A 60 14.44 -8.90 -13.02
N ASP A 61 14.37 -9.71 -14.07
CA ASP A 61 14.98 -11.04 -14.15
C ASP A 61 16.47 -11.08 -13.78
N ARG A 62 17.19 -9.98 -14.01
CA ARG A 62 18.62 -9.84 -13.65
C ARG A 62 18.89 -10.06 -12.17
N PHE A 63 18.01 -9.60 -11.29
CA PHE A 63 18.16 -9.85 -9.85
C PHE A 63 18.06 -11.33 -9.52
N VAL A 64 17.27 -12.10 -10.25
CA VAL A 64 17.16 -13.55 -10.04
C VAL A 64 18.37 -14.28 -10.61
N THR A 65 18.84 -13.86 -11.79
CA THR A 65 19.77 -14.63 -12.61
C THR A 65 21.24 -14.29 -12.39
N THR A 66 21.58 -13.01 -12.24
CA THR A 66 22.97 -12.53 -12.28
C THR A 66 23.34 -11.59 -11.15
N GLN A 67 22.36 -10.99 -10.48
CA GLN A 67 22.54 -9.95 -9.46
C GLN A 67 21.81 -10.29 -8.16
N ARG A 68 21.80 -11.57 -7.78
CA ARG A 68 21.04 -12.05 -6.62
C ARG A 68 21.42 -11.36 -5.32
N ASP A 69 22.71 -11.19 -5.07
CA ASP A 69 23.20 -10.55 -3.85
C ASP A 69 22.76 -9.09 -3.77
N ASP A 70 22.76 -8.37 -4.89
CA ASP A 70 22.28 -6.98 -4.96
C ASP A 70 20.77 -6.91 -4.73
N GLY A 71 20.01 -7.86 -5.27
CA GLY A 71 18.57 -7.98 -5.04
C GLY A 71 18.25 -8.24 -3.57
N VAL A 72 19.00 -9.12 -2.91
CA VAL A 72 18.85 -9.38 -1.47
C VAL A 72 19.20 -8.14 -0.65
N ARG A 73 20.27 -7.42 -0.99
CA ARG A 73 20.64 -6.16 -0.32
C ARG A 73 19.55 -5.09 -0.48
N LEU A 74 18.96 -4.98 -1.67
CA LEU A 74 17.86 -4.07 -1.93
C LEU A 74 16.61 -4.44 -1.10
N MET A 75 16.19 -5.71 -1.10
CA MET A 75 15.05 -6.17 -0.30
C MET A 75 15.30 -5.95 1.20
N THR A 76 16.52 -6.23 1.67
CA THR A 76 16.92 -6.00 3.06
C THR A 76 16.80 -4.52 3.44
N ALA A 77 17.28 -3.61 2.57
CA ALA A 77 17.17 -2.17 2.80
C ALA A 77 15.70 -1.71 2.77
N TYR A 78 14.90 -2.24 1.83
CA TYR A 78 13.47 -1.97 1.74
C TYR A 78 12.74 -2.38 3.02
N LEU A 79 12.93 -3.63 3.50
CA LEU A 79 12.27 -4.10 4.73
C LEU A 79 12.70 -3.31 5.97
N ARG A 80 13.96 -2.88 6.06
CA ARG A 80 14.40 -1.97 7.13
C ARG A 80 13.64 -0.65 7.09
N GLY A 81 13.54 -0.02 5.92
CA GLY A 81 12.80 1.22 5.73
C GLY A 81 11.31 1.06 6.02
N LEU A 82 10.71 -0.04 5.55
CA LEU A 82 9.31 -0.38 5.78
C LEU A 82 9.02 -0.55 7.27
N ARG A 83 9.85 -1.29 8.01
CA ARG A 83 9.68 -1.48 9.46
C ARG A 83 9.80 -0.17 10.22
N ALA A 84 10.73 0.72 9.83
CA ALA A 84 10.85 2.05 10.43
C ALA A 84 9.62 2.93 10.13
N TYR A 85 9.11 2.90 8.89
CA TYR A 85 7.88 3.57 8.51
C TYR A 85 6.70 3.06 9.36
N LEU A 86 6.49 1.74 9.41
CA LEU A 86 5.39 1.14 10.17
C LEU A 86 5.50 1.46 11.68
N ALA A 87 6.70 1.44 12.26
CA ALA A 87 6.92 1.80 13.66
C ALA A 87 6.56 3.28 13.93
N ALA A 88 6.97 4.20 13.06
CA ALA A 88 6.62 5.62 13.17
C ALA A 88 5.11 5.86 13.23
N PHE A 89 4.32 5.18 12.41
CA PHE A 89 2.87 5.39 12.37
C PHE A 89 2.08 4.51 13.37
N SER A 90 2.60 3.35 13.77
CA SER A 90 1.93 2.46 14.73
C SER A 90 2.23 2.82 16.19
N THR A 91 3.51 2.87 16.57
CA THR A 91 3.98 3.10 17.95
C THR A 91 4.50 4.51 18.19
N GLY A 92 4.80 5.27 17.13
CA GLY A 92 5.38 6.60 17.24
C GLY A 92 6.91 6.62 17.23
N ASP A 93 7.57 5.47 17.07
CA ASP A 93 9.03 5.40 17.10
C ASP A 93 9.66 6.23 15.97
N GLN A 94 10.54 7.16 16.34
CA GLN A 94 11.18 8.12 15.43
C GLN A 94 10.22 8.87 14.49
N ARG A 95 8.95 9.06 14.89
CA ARG A 95 7.90 9.62 14.02
C ARG A 95 8.31 10.93 13.35
N ASP A 96 8.80 11.90 14.10
CA ASP A 96 9.17 13.22 13.55
C ASP A 96 10.26 13.13 12.49
N ARG A 97 11.27 12.26 12.71
CA ARG A 97 12.35 12.02 11.76
C ARG A 97 11.83 11.36 10.48
N ILE A 98 10.94 10.37 10.61
CA ILE A 98 10.34 9.70 9.46
C ILE A 98 9.45 10.65 8.66
N ILE A 99 8.62 11.45 9.34
CA ILE A 99 7.82 12.50 8.70
C ILE A 99 8.72 13.49 7.96
N GLN A 100 9.82 13.93 8.57
CA GLN A 100 10.78 14.82 7.91
C GLN A 100 11.38 14.22 6.63
N ILE A 101 11.74 12.92 6.65
CA ILE A 101 12.22 12.22 5.46
C ILE A 101 11.13 12.19 4.38
N LEU A 102 9.89 11.86 4.76
CA LEU A 102 8.77 11.75 3.84
C LEU A 102 8.42 13.09 3.20
N THR A 103 8.35 14.18 3.98
CA THR A 103 8.09 15.52 3.44
C THR A 103 9.21 15.99 2.50
N THR A 104 10.45 15.60 2.77
CA THR A 104 11.59 15.91 1.89
C THR A 104 11.55 15.12 0.59
N ARG A 105 11.16 13.83 0.64
CA ARG A 105 11.36 12.87 -0.46
C ARG A 105 10.10 12.51 -1.26
N THR A 106 8.92 12.93 -0.80
CA THR A 106 7.63 12.63 -1.44
C THR A 106 6.80 13.91 -1.63
N ASP A 107 5.68 13.83 -2.34
CA ASP A 107 4.91 15.03 -2.70
C ASP A 107 4.09 15.63 -1.54
N ILE A 108 3.86 14.87 -0.46
CA ILE A 108 3.14 15.37 0.72
C ILE A 108 4.11 16.17 1.59
N LYS A 109 4.06 17.50 1.47
CA LYS A 109 4.99 18.42 2.15
C LYS A 109 4.56 18.85 3.55
N ASP A 110 3.29 18.77 3.86
CA ASP A 110 2.76 19.17 5.17
C ASP A 110 2.96 18.04 6.20
N PRO A 111 3.78 18.24 7.25
CA PRO A 111 3.97 17.24 8.30
C PRO A 111 2.69 16.96 9.11
N GLN A 112 1.77 17.92 9.25
CA GLN A 112 0.51 17.72 9.98
C GLN A 112 -0.43 16.79 9.21
N LEU A 113 -0.40 16.86 7.88
CA LEU A 113 -1.14 15.92 7.04
C LEU A 113 -0.63 14.49 7.26
N TRP A 114 0.68 14.27 7.36
CA TRP A 114 1.24 12.95 7.73
C TRP A 114 0.75 12.44 9.09
N MET A 115 0.46 13.31 10.05
CA MET A 115 -0.09 12.90 11.35
C MET A 115 -1.57 12.48 11.26
N SER A 116 -2.26 12.89 10.19
CA SER A 116 -3.70 12.68 10.00
C SER A 116 -4.02 11.54 9.04
N ILE A 117 -3.10 11.19 8.12
CA ILE A 117 -3.34 10.11 7.15
C ILE A 117 -3.49 8.75 7.82
N TYR A 118 -4.30 7.90 7.19
CA TYR A 118 -4.30 6.47 7.46
C TYR A 118 -3.16 5.78 6.68
N PRO A 119 -2.08 5.33 7.33
CA PRO A 119 -0.96 4.72 6.62
C PRO A 119 -1.38 3.45 5.90
N THR A 120 -0.83 3.23 4.71
CA THR A 120 -1.07 1.98 3.98
C THR A 120 -0.47 0.81 4.77
N GLY A 121 -1.31 -0.20 5.05
CA GLY A 121 -0.88 -1.44 5.69
C GLY A 121 0.07 -2.22 4.79
N ALA A 122 1.12 -2.78 5.38
CA ALA A 122 2.09 -3.62 4.69
C ALA A 122 2.64 -4.68 5.64
N ASN A 123 2.96 -5.85 5.11
CA ASN A 123 3.55 -6.91 5.91
C ASN A 123 5.02 -6.55 6.26
N PRO A 124 5.43 -6.52 7.55
CA PRO A 124 6.80 -6.15 7.96
C PRO A 124 7.91 -7.10 7.48
N ASP A 125 7.54 -8.30 7.04
CA ASP A 125 8.42 -9.30 6.42
C ASP A 125 8.30 -9.33 4.89
N GLY A 126 7.50 -8.43 4.31
CA GLY A 126 7.31 -8.31 2.86
C GLY A 126 6.59 -9.49 2.24
N THR A 127 5.88 -10.31 3.03
CA THR A 127 5.11 -11.43 2.48
C THR A 127 3.98 -10.92 1.60
N VAL A 128 3.71 -11.67 0.54
CA VAL A 128 2.68 -11.37 -0.45
C VAL A 128 1.53 -12.34 -0.26
N ASN A 129 0.30 -11.83 -0.28
CA ASN A 129 -0.89 -12.66 -0.31
C ASN A 129 -1.12 -13.19 -1.73
N VAL A 130 -0.47 -14.32 -2.05
CA VAL A 130 -0.56 -14.97 -3.37
C VAL A 130 -1.98 -15.38 -3.70
N GLN A 131 -2.78 -15.78 -2.71
CA GLN A 131 -4.18 -16.14 -2.93
C GLN A 131 -4.99 -14.93 -3.44
N SER A 132 -4.83 -13.76 -2.82
CA SER A 132 -5.51 -12.53 -3.27
C SER A 132 -5.13 -12.15 -4.71
N ILE A 133 -3.88 -12.40 -5.13
CA ILE A 133 -3.45 -12.20 -6.51
C ILE A 133 -4.15 -13.20 -7.45
N ALA A 134 -4.25 -14.46 -7.04
CA ALA A 134 -4.96 -15.50 -7.80
C ALA A 134 -6.45 -15.17 -7.96
N ASP A 135 -7.10 -14.68 -6.91
CA ASP A 135 -8.50 -14.26 -6.92
C ASP A 135 -8.70 -13.06 -7.87
N SER A 136 -7.80 -12.08 -7.81
CA SER A 136 -7.83 -10.91 -8.71
C SER A 136 -7.66 -11.34 -10.18
N GLN A 137 -6.71 -12.24 -10.46
CA GLN A 137 -6.51 -12.78 -11.81
C GLN A 137 -7.74 -13.53 -12.32
N THR A 138 -8.40 -14.30 -11.46
CA THR A 138 -9.64 -15.02 -11.80
C THR A 138 -10.78 -14.04 -12.10
N TYR A 139 -10.92 -13.00 -11.28
CA TYR A 139 -11.91 -11.95 -11.50
C TYR A 139 -11.71 -11.24 -12.85
N PHE A 140 -10.49 -10.80 -13.16
CA PHE A 140 -10.20 -10.11 -14.41
C PHE A 140 -10.29 -11.02 -15.64
N GLN A 141 -10.08 -12.33 -15.51
CA GLN A 141 -10.40 -13.29 -16.56
C GLN A 141 -11.90 -13.40 -16.81
N GLY A 142 -12.71 -13.45 -15.75
CA GLY A 142 -14.18 -13.48 -15.88
C GLY A 142 -14.73 -12.26 -16.61
N LEU A 143 -14.02 -11.12 -16.54
CA LEU A 143 -14.32 -9.89 -17.29
C LEU A 143 -13.72 -9.85 -18.71
N GLY A 144 -12.93 -10.85 -19.11
CA GLY A 144 -12.22 -10.87 -20.39
C GLY A 144 -11.04 -9.89 -20.49
N LEU A 145 -10.63 -9.28 -19.38
CA LEU A 145 -9.54 -8.30 -19.31
C LEU A 145 -8.16 -8.96 -19.19
N VAL A 146 -8.11 -10.19 -18.70
CA VAL A 146 -6.92 -11.06 -18.70
C VAL A 146 -7.23 -12.26 -19.57
N GLN A 147 -6.49 -12.40 -20.68
CA GLN A 147 -6.66 -13.54 -21.59
C GLN A 147 -5.81 -14.73 -21.17
N ASN A 148 -4.57 -14.46 -20.72
CA ASN A 148 -3.60 -15.49 -20.37
C ASN A 148 -3.19 -15.31 -18.91
N PRO A 149 -3.72 -16.10 -17.96
CA PRO A 149 -3.22 -16.11 -16.58
C PRO A 149 -1.71 -16.30 -16.51
N ALA A 150 -1.06 -15.55 -15.63
CA ALA A 150 0.28 -15.87 -15.17
C ALA A 150 0.25 -17.11 -14.26
N ASP A 151 1.24 -17.98 -14.43
CA ASP A 151 1.57 -19.04 -13.47
C ASP A 151 2.25 -18.39 -12.26
N LEU A 152 1.50 -18.21 -11.17
CA LEU A 152 1.98 -17.52 -9.97
C LEU A 152 3.20 -18.18 -9.34
N ASN A 153 3.38 -19.49 -9.52
CA ASN A 153 4.57 -20.21 -9.02
C ASN A 153 5.85 -19.82 -9.78
N LYS A 154 5.73 -19.25 -10.98
CA LYS A 154 6.87 -18.81 -11.79
C LYS A 154 7.16 -17.32 -11.66
N VAL A 155 6.15 -16.52 -11.29
CA VAL A 155 6.29 -15.05 -11.24
C VAL A 155 6.41 -14.50 -9.82
N VAL A 156 6.01 -15.27 -8.80
CA VAL A 156 6.20 -14.89 -7.40
C VAL A 156 7.45 -15.58 -6.85
N ASP A 157 8.51 -14.80 -6.63
CA ASP A 157 9.74 -15.27 -5.98
C ASP A 157 9.85 -14.66 -4.57
N THR A 158 9.61 -15.48 -3.54
CA THR A 158 9.72 -15.07 -2.13
C THR A 158 11.12 -15.26 -1.57
N SER A 159 12.09 -15.74 -2.36
CA SER A 159 13.41 -16.07 -1.84
C SER A 159 14.21 -14.83 -1.39
N PHE A 160 13.93 -13.66 -1.97
CA PHE A 160 14.54 -12.38 -1.56
C PHE A 160 14.00 -11.89 -0.22
N THR A 161 12.68 -11.99 0.01
CA THR A 161 12.08 -11.61 1.29
C THR A 161 12.52 -12.59 2.38
N GLN A 162 12.56 -13.89 2.08
CA GLN A 162 13.10 -14.91 2.99
C GLN A 162 14.56 -14.62 3.40
N ALA A 163 15.44 -14.34 2.42
CA ALA A 163 16.84 -14.01 2.70
C ALA A 163 16.98 -12.72 3.52
N ALA A 164 16.18 -11.69 3.20
CA ALA A 164 16.17 -10.44 3.95
C ALA A 164 15.68 -10.64 5.40
N VAL A 165 14.60 -11.41 5.60
CA VAL A 165 14.08 -11.75 6.94
C VAL A 165 15.09 -12.58 7.73
N GLN A 166 15.79 -13.52 7.09
CA GLN A 166 16.88 -14.27 7.74
C GLN A 166 17.99 -13.35 8.26
N ALA A 167 18.33 -12.29 7.51
CA ALA A 167 19.34 -11.31 7.90
C ALA A 167 18.87 -10.30 8.96
N LEU A 168 17.57 -9.96 8.97
CA LEU A 168 17.00 -8.92 9.85
C LEU A 168 16.32 -9.48 11.10
N GLY A 169 16.01 -10.77 11.12
CA GLY A 169 15.02 -11.35 12.02
C GLY A 169 13.58 -11.05 11.59
N PRO A 170 12.60 -11.71 12.22
CA PRO A 170 11.18 -11.47 11.97
C PRO A 170 10.81 -10.02 12.29
N GLY A 171 9.91 -9.46 11.48
CA GLY A 171 9.37 -8.13 11.71
C GLY A 171 8.40 -8.10 12.89
N PRO A 172 8.03 -6.90 13.36
CA PRO A 172 7.00 -6.75 14.38
C PRO A 172 5.67 -7.35 13.88
N THR A 173 4.86 -7.89 14.79
CA THR A 173 3.50 -8.31 14.44
C THR A 173 2.72 -7.08 13.96
N PRO A 174 2.03 -7.15 12.80
CA PRO A 174 1.19 -6.05 12.35
C PRO A 174 0.19 -5.66 13.44
N ALA A 175 0.13 -4.37 13.78
CA ALA A 175 -0.94 -3.88 14.63
C ALA A 175 -2.28 -4.07 13.89
N PRO A 176 -3.38 -4.41 14.60
CA PRO A 176 -4.69 -4.45 13.98
C PRO A 176 -5.03 -3.06 13.37
N PRO A 177 -5.78 -3.02 12.26
CA PRO A 177 -6.18 -1.77 11.64
C PRO A 177 -6.87 -0.86 12.66
N LYS A 178 -6.41 0.39 12.77
CA LYS A 178 -7.04 1.38 13.64
C LYS A 178 -8.25 1.94 12.90
N HIS A 179 -9.42 1.33 13.07
CA HIS A 179 -10.64 1.96 12.59
C HIS A 179 -10.93 3.19 13.45
N SER A 180 -10.80 4.38 12.86
CA SER A 180 -11.32 5.60 13.47
C SER A 180 -12.83 5.46 13.63
N SER A 181 -13.28 5.42 14.87
CA SER A 181 -14.69 5.53 15.25
C SER A 181 -15.21 6.93 14.94
#